data_AF-A0A496SVY1-F1
#
_entry.id   AF-A0A496SVY1-F1
#
_cell.length_a   1.000
_cell.length_b   1.000
_cell.length_c   1.000
_cell.angle_alpha   90.00
_cell.angle_beta   90.00
_cell.angle_gamma   90.00
#
_symmetry.space_group_name_H-M   'P 1'
#
loop_
_entity.id
_entity.type
_entity.pdbx_description
1 polymer ?
#
loop_
_entity_poly.entity_id
_entity_poly.type
_entity_poly.pdbx_seq_one_letter_code
_entity_poly.pdbx_strand_id
1 'polypeptide(L)'
;MLYYYNLAYSIPLYLHITMEGDNDNCLAFWWYASTVRHLGIGGKKGLRSGRENEARFRAYRKAMREYMRLKGFYVRGEFYGIDELVHVHTLRDRGQAVLNAFNLTEEPRELCPSFDLEEIGLEGAREVRVRGAEWEREDSRLTLRLEVPPMSPLLAEIEIARR
;
A
#
# COMPACT_ATOMS: atom_id res chain seq x y z
N MET A 1 6.76 -13.54 -1.34
CA MET A 1 7.09 -13.75 -2.78
C MET A 1 6.92 -12.48 -3.62
N LEU A 2 5.75 -11.83 -3.65
CA LEU A 2 5.52 -10.64 -4.51
C LEU A 2 6.35 -9.40 -4.13
N TYR A 3 6.63 -9.20 -2.84
CA TYR A 3 7.55 -8.16 -2.35
C TYR A 3 8.95 -8.32 -2.98
N TYR A 4 9.59 -9.48 -2.77
CA TYR A 4 10.89 -9.79 -3.35
C TYR A 4 10.91 -9.75 -4.88
N TYR A 5 9.79 -10.11 -5.52
CA TYR A 5 9.68 -9.96 -6.96
C TYR A 5 9.78 -8.49 -7.40
N ASN A 6 9.11 -7.56 -6.70
CA ASN A 6 9.20 -6.13 -7.01
C ASN A 6 10.60 -5.55 -6.70
N LEU A 7 11.29 -6.09 -5.68
CA LEU A 7 12.69 -5.71 -5.41
C LEU A 7 13.65 -6.18 -6.51
N ALA A 8 13.44 -7.38 -7.04
CA ALA A 8 14.33 -7.98 -8.03
C ALA A 8 14.04 -7.52 -9.46
N TYR A 9 12.78 -7.25 -9.79
CA TYR A 9 12.33 -7.01 -11.16
C TYR A 9 11.28 -5.91 -11.26
N SER A 10 11.39 -5.07 -12.30
CA SER A 10 10.36 -4.11 -12.69
C SER A 10 9.39 -4.67 -13.74
N ILE A 11 9.30 -5.99 -13.89
CA ILE A 11 8.45 -6.66 -14.87
C ILE A 11 6.99 -6.66 -14.36
N PRO A 12 6.00 -6.21 -15.15
CA PRO A 12 4.60 -6.20 -14.71
C PRO A 12 4.04 -7.59 -14.43
N LEU A 13 3.55 -7.82 -13.22
CA LEU A 13 2.73 -8.99 -12.89
C LEU A 13 1.24 -8.71 -13.08
N TYR A 14 0.55 -9.75 -13.55
CA TYR A 14 -0.90 -9.83 -13.62
C TYR A 14 -1.39 -10.85 -12.60
N LEU A 15 -2.36 -10.47 -11.76
CA LEU A 15 -3.06 -11.40 -10.88
C LEU A 15 -4.57 -11.18 -10.95
N HIS A 16 -5.29 -12.29 -10.93
CA HIS A 16 -6.73 -12.30 -10.71
C HIS A 16 -7.00 -12.89 -9.33
N ILE A 17 -7.61 -12.12 -8.44
CA ILE A 17 -7.90 -12.50 -7.05
C ILE A 17 -9.40 -12.68 -6.81
N THR A 18 -9.77 -13.32 -5.72
CA THR A 18 -11.17 -13.42 -5.27
C THR A 18 -11.30 -12.90 -3.85
N MET A 19 -12.44 -12.29 -3.52
CA MET A 19 -12.75 -11.85 -2.17
C MET A 19 -13.02 -13.01 -1.20
N GLU A 20 -13.26 -14.23 -1.68
CA GLU A 20 -13.71 -15.37 -0.86
C GLU A 20 -12.78 -15.72 0.31
N GLY A 21 -11.46 -15.63 0.10
CA GLY A 21 -10.44 -15.94 1.10
C GLY A 21 -9.89 -14.74 1.87
N ASP A 22 -10.33 -13.52 1.54
CA ASP A 22 -9.87 -12.32 2.23
C ASP A 22 -10.68 -12.06 3.50
N ASN A 23 -10.25 -11.10 4.32
CA ASN A 23 -10.98 -10.59 5.46
C ASN A 23 -11.76 -9.32 5.12
N ASP A 24 -12.56 -8.85 6.07
CA ASP A 24 -13.42 -7.67 5.88
C ASP A 24 -12.63 -6.35 5.91
N ASN A 25 -11.35 -6.39 6.31
CA ASN A 25 -10.41 -5.27 6.24
C ASN A 25 -9.68 -5.20 4.88
N CYS A 26 -9.96 -6.13 3.95
CA CYS A 26 -9.36 -6.18 2.61
C CYS A 26 -7.83 -6.31 2.63
N LEU A 27 -7.28 -7.03 3.62
CA LEU A 27 -5.84 -7.20 3.79
C LEU A 27 -5.17 -7.80 2.55
N ALA A 28 -5.71 -8.91 2.03
CA ALA A 28 -5.15 -9.56 0.86
C ALA A 28 -5.33 -8.70 -0.39
N PHE A 29 -6.48 -8.05 -0.55
CA PHE A 29 -6.71 -7.09 -1.64
C PHE A 29 -5.60 -6.04 -1.70
N TRP A 30 -5.29 -5.37 -0.60
CA TRP A 30 -4.28 -4.31 -0.59
C TRP A 30 -2.86 -4.82 -0.79
N TRP A 31 -2.55 -6.01 -0.27
CA TRP A 31 -1.27 -6.67 -0.54
C TRP A 31 -1.09 -6.91 -2.05
N TYR A 32 -2.09 -7.51 -2.71
CA TYR A 32 -2.01 -7.76 -4.14
C TYR A 32 -2.06 -6.47 -4.95
N ALA A 33 -2.97 -5.56 -4.63
CA ALA A 33 -3.15 -4.31 -5.36
C ALA A 33 -1.91 -3.42 -5.38
N SER A 34 -1.10 -3.46 -4.31
CA SER A 34 0.14 -2.71 -4.24
C SER A 34 1.34 -3.47 -4.86
N THR A 35 1.33 -4.80 -4.88
CA THR A 35 2.48 -5.58 -5.38
C THR A 35 2.36 -6.05 -6.83
N VAL A 36 1.24 -5.81 -7.52
CA VAL A 36 1.09 -6.12 -8.96
C VAL A 36 0.69 -4.90 -9.78
N ARG A 37 1.00 -4.94 -11.08
CA ARG A 37 0.69 -3.85 -12.02
C ARG A 37 -0.67 -4.01 -12.68
N HIS A 38 -1.18 -5.23 -12.77
CA HIS A 38 -2.50 -5.52 -13.31
C HIS A 38 -3.30 -6.40 -12.36
N LEU A 39 -4.31 -5.80 -11.72
CA LEU A 39 -5.21 -6.47 -10.80
C LEU A 39 -6.55 -6.76 -11.46
N GLY A 40 -6.93 -8.04 -11.50
CA GLY A 40 -8.29 -8.51 -11.75
C GLY A 40 -8.94 -8.99 -10.46
N ILE A 41 -10.26 -8.78 -10.30
CA ILE A 41 -11.00 -9.24 -9.13
C ILE A 41 -12.23 -10.01 -9.59
N GLY A 42 -12.34 -11.25 -9.12
CA GLY A 42 -13.48 -12.12 -9.32
C GLY A 42 -14.71 -11.55 -8.60
N GLY A 43 -15.88 -11.80 -9.17
CA GLY A 43 -17.13 -11.22 -8.69
C GLY A 43 -17.51 -11.61 -7.26
N LYS A 44 -18.71 -11.19 -6.87
CA LYS A 44 -19.30 -11.35 -5.53
C LYS A 44 -19.41 -12.80 -5.03
N LYS A 45 -19.38 -13.77 -5.95
CA LYS A 45 -19.40 -15.20 -5.67
C LYS A 45 -17.99 -15.75 -5.66
N GLY A 46 -17.70 -16.59 -4.68
CA GLY A 46 -16.42 -17.26 -4.56
C GLY A 46 -16.17 -18.28 -5.67
N LEU A 47 -14.91 -18.72 -5.78
CA LEU A 47 -14.53 -19.82 -6.66
C LEU A 47 -14.91 -21.18 -6.06
N ARG A 48 -14.97 -21.25 -4.72
CA ARG A 48 -15.21 -22.48 -3.96
C ARG A 48 -16.63 -22.56 -3.40
N SER A 49 -17.38 -21.46 -3.38
CA SER A 49 -18.75 -21.42 -2.91
C SER A 49 -19.61 -20.40 -3.69
N GLY A 50 -20.87 -20.75 -3.92
CA GLY A 50 -21.86 -19.83 -4.47
C GLY A 50 -22.40 -18.81 -3.46
N ARG A 51 -21.86 -18.80 -2.23
CA ARG A 51 -22.30 -17.91 -1.15
C ARG A 51 -21.71 -16.51 -1.37
N GLU A 52 -22.55 -15.51 -1.17
CA GLU A 52 -22.15 -14.11 -1.25
C GLU A 52 -21.84 -13.59 0.16
N ASN A 53 -20.76 -12.80 0.30
CA ASN A 53 -20.46 -12.07 1.54
C ASN A 53 -20.64 -10.58 1.29
N GLU A 54 -21.76 -10.04 1.77
CA GLU A 54 -22.10 -8.64 1.52
C GLU A 54 -21.29 -7.62 2.30
N ALA A 55 -20.88 -7.96 3.52
CA ALA A 55 -20.02 -7.10 4.30
C ALA A 55 -18.68 -6.91 3.58
N ARG A 56 -18.08 -8.01 3.16
CA ARG A 56 -16.81 -8.00 2.42
C ARG A 56 -16.94 -7.35 1.05
N PHE A 57 -18.03 -7.58 0.33
CA PHE A 57 -18.24 -6.93 -0.97
C PHE A 57 -18.32 -5.41 -0.83
N ARG A 58 -19.00 -4.90 0.21
CA ARG A 58 -19.00 -3.46 0.52
C ARG A 58 -17.61 -2.94 0.87
N ALA A 59 -16.83 -3.70 1.65
CA ALA A 59 -15.46 -3.36 1.99
C ALA A 59 -14.58 -3.27 0.73
N TYR A 60 -14.64 -4.27 -0.15
CA TYR A 60 -13.95 -4.28 -1.45
C TYR A 60 -14.37 -3.11 -2.35
N ARG A 61 -15.65 -2.73 -2.38
CA ARG A 61 -16.10 -1.54 -3.12
C ARG A 61 -15.51 -0.25 -2.57
N LYS A 62 -15.32 -0.13 -1.25
CA LYS A 62 -14.63 1.01 -0.64
C LYS A 62 -13.14 0.97 -0.99
N ALA A 63 -12.48 -0.17 -0.82
CA ALA A 63 -11.07 -0.37 -1.13
C ALA A 63 -10.76 -0.12 -2.61
N MET A 64 -11.61 -0.59 -3.53
CA MET A 64 -11.48 -0.35 -4.97
C MET A 64 -11.59 1.13 -5.34
N ARG A 65 -12.51 1.88 -4.72
CA ARG A 65 -12.58 3.34 -4.95
C ARG A 65 -11.29 4.04 -4.56
N GLU A 66 -10.72 3.65 -3.44
CA GLU A 66 -9.44 4.20 -2.98
C GLU A 66 -8.27 3.74 -3.85
N TYR A 67 -8.22 2.47 -4.22
CA TYR A 67 -7.25 1.95 -5.17
C TYR A 67 -7.30 2.71 -6.50
N MET A 68 -8.48 3.03 -7.03
CA MET A 68 -8.60 3.78 -8.28
C MET A 68 -8.02 5.19 -8.16
N ARG A 69 -8.13 5.84 -7.00
CA ARG A 69 -7.47 7.13 -6.72
C ARG A 69 -5.95 7.00 -6.69
N LEU A 70 -5.45 5.92 -6.10
CA LEU A 70 -4.02 5.65 -5.91
C LEU A 70 -3.37 4.86 -7.06
N LYS A 71 -4.15 4.41 -8.05
CA LYS A 71 -3.72 3.48 -9.11
C LYS A 71 -2.46 3.95 -9.86
N GLY A 72 -2.28 5.26 -10.00
CA GLY A 72 -1.08 5.84 -10.60
C GLY A 72 0.20 5.39 -9.91
N PHE A 73 0.22 5.36 -8.58
CA PHE A 73 1.37 4.94 -7.78
C PHE A 73 1.66 3.44 -7.98
N TYR A 74 0.64 2.59 -7.91
CA TYR A 74 0.86 1.14 -8.00
C TYR A 74 1.24 0.66 -9.40
N VAL A 75 0.76 1.33 -10.45
CA VAL A 75 1.00 0.92 -11.84
C VAL A 75 2.28 1.55 -12.42
N ARG A 76 2.59 2.79 -12.05
CA ARG A 76 3.71 3.55 -12.65
C ARG A 76 4.78 3.97 -11.64
N GLY A 77 4.47 3.97 -10.36
CA GLY A 77 5.41 4.35 -9.33
C GLY A 77 6.53 3.32 -9.20
N GLU A 78 7.69 3.82 -8.82
CA GLU A 78 8.84 3.01 -8.47
C GLU A 78 8.62 2.38 -7.09
N PHE A 79 8.97 1.10 -6.95
CA PHE A 79 8.76 0.33 -5.73
C PHE A 79 10.00 0.40 -4.84
N TYR A 80 9.82 0.75 -3.58
CA TYR A 80 10.86 0.73 -2.55
C TYR A 80 10.38 -0.15 -1.41
N GLY A 81 11.19 -1.14 -1.05
CA GLY A 81 10.93 -1.98 0.11
C GLY A 81 11.60 -1.41 1.35
N ILE A 82 10.84 -1.20 2.41
CA ILE A 82 11.36 -0.79 3.72
C ILE A 82 11.54 -2.05 4.58
N ASP A 83 10.48 -2.84 4.68
CA ASP A 83 10.49 -4.20 5.22
C ASP A 83 9.45 -5.07 4.50
N GLU A 84 9.36 -6.37 4.80
CA GLU A 84 8.41 -7.27 4.11
C GLU A 84 6.94 -6.86 4.24
N LEU A 85 6.58 -6.07 5.24
CA LEU A 85 5.23 -5.61 5.54
C LEU A 85 5.05 -4.10 5.32
N VAL A 86 6.09 -3.40 4.87
CA VAL A 86 6.10 -1.95 4.65
C VAL A 86 6.84 -1.64 3.36
N HIS A 87 6.11 -1.10 2.38
CA HIS A 87 6.70 -0.69 1.11
C HIS A 87 6.07 0.58 0.54
N VAL A 88 6.83 1.27 -0.30
CA VAL A 88 6.52 2.59 -0.82
C VAL A 88 6.46 2.55 -2.35
N HIS A 89 5.52 3.29 -2.92
CA HIS A 89 5.43 3.55 -4.35
C HIS A 89 5.57 5.03 -4.62
N THR A 90 6.61 5.43 -5.34
CA THR A 90 6.90 6.86 -5.58
C THR A 90 6.66 7.25 -7.03
N LEU A 91 5.95 8.36 -7.21
CA LEU A 91 5.88 9.11 -8.46
C LEU A 91 6.85 10.30 -8.34
N ARG A 92 8.11 10.07 -8.71
CA ARG A 92 9.20 11.04 -8.50
C ARG A 92 8.92 12.37 -9.18
N ASP A 93 8.38 12.35 -10.39
CA ASP A 93 7.97 13.51 -11.18
C ASP A 93 6.95 14.41 -10.45
N ARG A 94 6.11 13.80 -9.59
CA ARG A 94 5.10 14.50 -8.79
C ARG A 94 5.58 14.89 -7.40
N GLY A 95 6.71 14.35 -6.95
CA GLY A 95 7.14 14.51 -5.56
C GLY A 95 6.15 13.88 -4.58
N GLN A 96 5.53 12.78 -4.97
CA GLN A 96 4.49 12.11 -4.18
C GLN A 96 4.80 10.63 -4.05
N ALA A 97 4.44 10.03 -2.92
CA ALA A 97 4.55 8.61 -2.67
C ALA A 97 3.36 8.07 -1.87
N VAL A 98 3.13 6.77 -1.98
CA VAL A 98 2.19 6.02 -1.14
C VAL A 98 2.94 4.92 -0.43
N LEU A 99 2.90 4.95 0.90
CA LEU A 99 3.35 3.86 1.75
C LEU A 99 2.18 2.91 2.03
N ASN A 100 2.47 1.62 2.02
CA ASN A 100 1.56 0.54 2.37
C ASN A 100 2.18 -0.22 3.54
N ALA A 101 1.43 -0.37 4.62
CA ALA A 101 1.82 -1.12 5.80
C ALA A 101 0.79 -2.21 6.09
N PHE A 102 1.24 -3.38 6.55
CA PHE A 102 0.37 -4.54 6.76
C PHE A 102 0.56 -5.13 8.15
N ASN A 103 -0.55 -5.38 8.83
CA ASN A 103 -0.58 -6.17 10.05
C ASN A 103 -1.21 -7.54 9.76
N LEU A 104 -0.44 -8.60 10.01
CA LEU A 104 -0.85 -9.99 9.80
C LEU A 104 -1.20 -10.70 11.13
N THR A 105 -1.21 -9.98 12.26
CA THR A 105 -1.56 -10.53 13.57
C THR A 105 -3.01 -10.17 13.94
N GLU A 106 -3.55 -10.87 14.93
CA GLU A 106 -4.89 -10.62 15.48
C GLU A 106 -4.90 -9.50 16.54
N GLU A 107 -3.75 -8.88 16.81
CA GLU A 107 -3.60 -7.79 17.78
C GLU A 107 -3.19 -6.49 17.05
N PRO A 108 -3.59 -5.31 17.55
CA PRO A 108 -3.10 -4.04 16.99
C PRO A 108 -1.56 -4.00 17.03
N ARG A 109 -0.96 -3.39 16.01
CA ARG A 109 0.48 -3.27 15.92
C ARG A 109 0.89 -1.85 15.55
N GLU A 110 1.84 -1.32 16.30
CA GLU A 110 2.54 -0.09 15.92
C GLU A 110 3.70 -0.43 14.99
N LEU A 111 3.76 0.26 13.85
CA LEU A 111 4.90 0.22 12.92
C LEU A 111 5.49 1.60 12.81
N CYS A 112 6.80 1.70 13.00
CA CYS A 112 7.54 2.96 12.99
C CYS A 112 8.62 2.99 11.89
N PRO A 113 8.26 2.94 10.60
CA PRO A 113 9.25 2.98 9.55
C PRO A 113 9.95 4.35 9.56
N SER A 114 11.27 4.30 9.45
CA SER A 114 12.15 5.47 9.39
C SER A 114 13.12 5.30 8.23
N PHE A 115 13.19 6.30 7.37
CA PHE A 115 14.00 6.28 6.14
C PHE A 115 14.35 7.70 5.73
N ASP A 116 15.42 7.85 4.96
CA ASP A 116 15.73 9.11 4.31
C ASP A 116 14.82 9.28 3.07
N LEU A 117 14.34 10.50 2.83
CA LEU A 117 13.42 10.77 1.69
C LEU A 117 14.04 10.41 0.34
N GLU A 118 15.36 10.52 0.22
CA GLU A 118 16.08 10.09 -0.99
C GLU A 118 16.08 8.58 -1.20
N GLU A 119 16.02 7.77 -0.13
CA GLU A 119 15.93 6.30 -0.23
C GLU A 119 14.64 5.84 -0.90
N ILE A 120 13.59 6.68 -0.86
CA ILE A 120 12.32 6.45 -1.55
C ILE A 120 12.13 7.33 -2.79
N GLY A 121 13.20 7.92 -3.32
CA GLY A 121 13.16 8.73 -4.55
C GLY A 121 12.46 10.09 -4.42
N LEU A 122 12.41 10.65 -3.21
CA LEU A 122 11.87 11.97 -2.90
C LEU A 122 12.99 12.95 -2.52
N GLU A 123 13.97 13.11 -3.42
CA GLU A 123 15.13 13.97 -3.19
C GLU A 123 14.76 15.46 -3.17
N GLY A 124 15.54 16.26 -2.41
CA GLY A 124 15.45 17.72 -2.41
C GLY A 124 14.20 18.30 -1.75
N ALA A 125 13.52 17.53 -0.90
CA ALA A 125 12.31 17.95 -0.19
C ALA A 125 12.60 19.13 0.77
N ARG A 126 11.96 20.28 0.52
CA ARG A 126 11.94 21.39 1.49
C ARG A 126 10.84 21.20 2.51
N GLU A 127 9.62 21.00 2.02
CA GLU A 127 8.46 20.68 2.86
C GLU A 127 8.04 19.23 2.64
N VAL A 128 7.50 18.62 3.68
CA VAL A 128 6.89 17.29 3.65
C VAL A 128 5.49 17.42 4.25
N ARG A 129 4.53 16.75 3.63
CA ARG A 129 3.19 16.53 4.17
C ARG A 129 2.91 15.05 4.14
N VAL A 130 2.42 14.52 5.25
CA VAL A 130 1.97 13.13 5.32
C VAL A 130 0.49 13.11 5.70
N ARG A 131 -0.26 12.24 5.03
CA ARG A 131 -1.66 11.95 5.34
C ARG A 131 -1.80 10.46 5.65
N GLY A 132 -2.56 10.14 6.69
CA GLY A 132 -2.84 8.75 7.08
C GLY A 132 -1.88 8.19 8.13
N ALA A 133 -0.95 9.00 8.63
CA ALA A 133 -0.02 8.65 9.68
C ALA A 133 0.37 9.89 10.50
N GLU A 134 0.72 9.69 11.77
CA GLU A 134 1.53 10.66 12.49
C GLU A 134 2.98 10.58 11.97
N TRP A 135 3.68 11.70 12.01
CA TRP A 135 5.04 11.75 11.47
C TRP A 135 5.89 12.84 12.11
N GLU A 136 7.19 12.57 12.12
CA GLU A 136 8.23 13.48 12.55
C GLU A 136 9.33 13.49 11.48
N ARG A 137 10.00 14.63 11.32
CA ARG A 137 11.10 14.77 10.37
C ARG A 137 12.29 15.45 11.04
N GLU A 138 13.45 14.84 10.86
CA GLU A 138 14.75 15.37 11.24
C GLU A 138 15.62 15.42 9.97
N ASP A 139 15.92 16.62 9.48
CA ASP A 139 16.65 16.84 8.23
C ASP A 139 16.04 16.13 7.01
N SER A 140 16.69 15.09 6.48
CA SER A 140 16.22 14.26 5.36
C SER A 140 15.41 13.04 5.81
N ARG A 141 15.48 12.69 7.10
CA ARG A 141 14.89 11.48 7.65
C ARG A 141 13.45 11.72 8.08
N LEU A 142 12.57 10.90 7.55
CA LEU A 142 11.15 10.88 7.88
C LEU A 142 10.85 9.63 8.70
N THR A 143 10.24 9.82 9.87
CA THR A 143 9.73 8.73 10.70
C THR A 143 8.21 8.81 10.74
N LEU A 144 7.55 7.72 10.40
CA LEU A 144 6.10 7.60 10.49
C LEU A 144 5.72 6.76 11.70
N ARG A 145 4.59 7.06 12.34
CA ARG A 145 3.98 6.21 13.37
C ARG A 145 2.63 5.72 12.84
N LEU A 146 2.54 4.40 12.67
CA LEU A 146 1.40 3.74 12.03
C LEU A 146 0.76 2.78 13.05
N GLU A 147 -0.41 3.13 13.56
CA GLU A 147 -1.23 2.22 14.36
C GLU A 147 -2.07 1.34 13.42
N VAL A 148 -1.55 0.16 13.08
CA VAL A 148 -2.21 -0.75 12.13
C VAL A 148 -3.12 -1.72 12.88
N PRO A 149 -4.45 -1.70 12.64
CA PRO A 149 -5.38 -2.60 13.31
C PRO A 149 -5.09 -4.08 13.02
N PRO A 150 -5.63 -5.02 13.83
CA PRO A 150 -5.55 -6.45 13.56
C PRO A 150 -5.90 -6.79 12.12
N MET A 151 -5.11 -7.66 11.50
CA MET A 151 -5.39 -8.23 10.18
C MET A 151 -5.76 -7.15 9.14
N SER A 152 -5.10 -6.00 9.16
CA SER A 152 -5.47 -4.83 8.36
C SER A 152 -4.29 -4.23 7.58
N PRO A 153 -4.56 -3.62 6.43
CA PRO A 153 -3.65 -2.70 5.79
C PRO A 153 -3.83 -1.29 6.35
N LEU A 154 -2.77 -0.48 6.26
CA LEU A 154 -2.80 0.96 6.49
C LEU A 154 -2.00 1.64 5.37
N LEU A 155 -2.56 2.74 4.85
CA LEU A 155 -1.95 3.49 3.75
C LEU A 155 -1.62 4.90 4.23
N ALA A 156 -0.44 5.38 3.88
CA ALA A 156 -0.04 6.76 4.10
C ALA A 156 0.40 7.41 2.78
N GLU A 157 -0.01 8.65 2.56
CA GLU A 157 0.40 9.45 1.41
C GLU A 157 1.47 10.45 1.86
N ILE A 158 2.56 10.53 1.11
CA ILE A 158 3.67 11.45 1.35
C ILE A 158 3.74 12.40 0.16
N GLU A 159 3.79 13.70 0.42
CA GLU A 159 3.96 14.73 -0.60
C GLU A 159 5.10 15.67 -0.18
N ILE A 160 5.92 16.06 -1.16
CA ILE A 160 7.01 17.01 -0.94
C ILE A 160 6.86 18.23 -1.84
N ALA A 161 7.32 19.37 -1.34
CA ALA A 161 7.53 20.56 -2.16
C ALA A 161 9.01 20.68 -2.54
N ARG A 162 9.26 20.80 -3.85
CA ARG A 162 10.57 21.15 -4.42
C ARG A 162 10.57 22.63 -4.81
N ARG A 163 11.76 23.23 -4.95
CA ARG A 163 11.92 24.66 -5.27
C ARG A 163 11.23 25.06 -6.57
#